data_AF-A0A7Y7AEA6-F1
#
_entry.id   AF-A0A7Y7AEA6-F1
#
_cell.length_a   1.000
_cell.length_b   1.000
_cell.length_c   1.000
_cell.angle_alpha   90.00
_cell.angle_beta   90.00
_cell.angle_gamma   90.00
#
_symmetry.space_group_name_H-M   'P 1'
#
loop_
_entity.id
_entity.type
_entity.pdbx_description
1 polymer ?
#
loop_
_entity_poly.entity_id
_entity_poly.type
_entity_poly.pdbx_seq_one_letter_code
_entity_poly.pdbx_strand_id
1 'polypeptide(L)'
;MRKSFLLIAAVSSVAFVSCKKKGCTDPTATNYSAEAEKDDGSCIEPTGPEYTVPSTYSFTDDSGNSTVSYSGQTDRLNQLAEMVVLMKSGTSNTLDAQVLKDMFANVNGDGNGNFSFSSTKQLKDKCFTADQALFETFMDEIATASIDHASTAADGQAGTLSSGTSTYLFDANGIEQVQVIEKGLMGAVFLNQALNVYFSSAKMDVDNSTAVDASAGKYYTAMEHHWDEAFGYFGVDTDFPTTIPSNFWGKYCNVQDATLNCNADMMDHFLRGRAAITADVITDRDAAITAIRTEWEEISAYQAMSYLDQAVANFGTDNAKFLHVLSEAYAFAWNLRYAPTETRRMSVAEHTALMAQFNTNFWSMTVSDINAIKATINAKY
;
A
#
# COMPACT_ATOMS: atom_id res chain seq x y z
N MET A 1 59.34 -74.02 25.04
CA MET A 1 57.90 -74.09 25.36
C MET A 1 57.55 -72.90 26.24
N ARG A 2 56.45 -72.18 25.92
CA ARG A 2 55.82 -71.06 26.68
C ARG A 2 56.60 -69.72 26.61
N LYS A 3 56.03 -68.55 26.29
CA LYS A 3 54.64 -68.06 26.27
C LYS A 3 54.50 -66.87 25.29
N SER A 4 53.38 -66.80 24.56
CA SER A 4 52.87 -65.58 23.93
C SER A 4 52.60 -64.49 24.97
N PHE A 5 52.86 -63.23 24.61
CA PHE A 5 52.23 -62.07 25.25
C PHE A 5 51.51 -61.26 24.16
N LEU A 6 50.18 -61.30 24.21
CA LEU A 6 49.30 -60.36 23.54
C LEU A 6 49.37 -59.02 24.28
N LEU A 7 49.62 -57.92 23.57
CA LEU A 7 49.37 -56.57 24.04
C LEU A 7 47.94 -56.17 23.61
N ILE A 8 47.03 -56.04 24.58
CA ILE A 8 45.68 -55.48 24.36
C ILE A 8 45.77 -53.98 24.66
N ALA A 9 45.53 -53.15 23.65
CA ALA A 9 45.34 -51.72 23.82
C ALA A 9 43.92 -51.46 24.34
N ALA A 10 43.80 -50.96 25.57
CA ALA A 10 42.53 -50.49 26.12
C ALA A 10 42.28 -49.05 25.66
N VAL A 11 41.29 -48.87 24.78
CA VAL A 11 40.75 -47.55 24.44
C VAL A 11 39.65 -47.23 25.44
N SER A 12 39.91 -46.29 26.35
CA SER A 12 38.89 -45.74 27.25
C SER A 12 38.02 -44.74 26.49
N SER A 13 36.79 -45.13 26.16
CA SER A 13 35.75 -44.25 25.64
C SER A 13 35.17 -43.40 26.78
N VAL A 14 35.56 -42.13 26.84
CA VAL A 14 34.90 -41.12 27.67
C VAL A 14 33.60 -40.72 26.96
N ALA A 15 32.47 -41.21 27.45
CA ALA A 15 31.16 -40.77 26.99
C ALA A 15 30.91 -39.35 27.51
N PHE A 16 31.02 -38.34 26.65
CA PHE A 16 30.51 -37.00 26.92
C PHE A 16 28.99 -37.08 27.02
N VAL A 17 28.45 -37.03 28.24
CA VAL A 17 27.02 -36.77 28.45
C VAL A 17 26.80 -35.31 28.11
N SER A 18 26.42 -35.03 26.86
CA SER A 18 25.93 -33.70 26.47
C SER A 18 24.68 -33.40 27.28
N CYS A 19 24.80 -32.50 28.24
CA CYS A 19 23.66 -32.02 29.01
C CYS A 19 22.89 -31.05 28.10
N LYS A 20 21.89 -31.57 27.40
CA LYS A 20 20.99 -30.78 26.55
C LYS A 20 20.42 -29.60 27.33
N LYS A 21 20.59 -28.38 26.81
CA LYS A 21 20.03 -27.16 27.40
C LYS A 21 18.50 -27.27 27.38
N LYS A 22 17.89 -27.02 28.54
CA LYS A 22 16.45 -27.08 28.74
C LYS A 22 15.83 -25.69 28.60
N GLY A 23 14.63 -25.64 28.06
CA GLY A 23 13.82 -24.43 27.88
C GLY A 23 12.66 -24.71 26.92
N CYS A 24 11.80 -23.73 26.68
CA CYS A 24 10.69 -23.90 25.74
C CYS A 24 11.22 -24.13 24.31
N THR A 25 10.80 -25.24 23.70
CA THR A 25 11.15 -25.60 22.31
C THR A 25 10.03 -25.31 21.31
N ASP A 26 8.88 -24.83 21.77
CA ASP A 26 7.76 -24.47 20.90
C ASP A 26 8.00 -23.09 20.26
N PRO A 27 8.18 -23.00 18.93
CA PRO A 27 8.43 -21.73 18.24
C PRO A 27 7.26 -20.74 18.31
N THR A 28 6.07 -21.17 18.73
CA THR A 28 4.88 -20.32 18.87
C THR A 28 4.75 -19.71 20.27
N ALA A 29 5.49 -20.22 21.27
CA ALA A 29 5.44 -19.72 22.64
C ALA A 29 6.18 -18.39 22.80
N THR A 30 5.66 -17.52 23.67
CA THR A 30 6.23 -16.18 23.95
C THR A 30 7.62 -16.21 24.60
N ASN A 31 7.99 -17.36 25.19
CA ASN A 31 9.31 -17.60 25.78
C ASN A 31 10.10 -18.69 25.04
N TYR A 32 9.84 -18.88 23.75
CA TYR A 32 10.61 -19.78 22.89
C TYR A 32 12.12 -19.52 23.01
N SER A 33 12.91 -20.58 23.14
CA SER A 33 14.38 -20.52 23.18
C SER A 33 14.97 -21.40 22.09
N ALA A 34 15.54 -20.77 21.06
CA ALA A 34 16.24 -21.48 19.97
C ALA A 34 17.44 -22.32 20.44
N GLU A 35 18.00 -22.02 21.62
CA GLU A 35 19.10 -22.77 22.24
C GLU A 35 18.62 -23.99 23.07
N ALA A 36 17.31 -24.17 23.25
CA ALA A 36 16.77 -25.31 23.99
C ALA A 36 16.75 -26.55 23.10
N GLU A 37 17.46 -27.60 23.52
CA GLU A 37 17.47 -28.91 22.82
C GLU A 37 16.51 -29.91 23.46
N LYS A 38 15.88 -29.54 24.57
CA LYS A 38 14.90 -30.35 25.29
C LYS A 38 13.87 -29.46 25.98
N ASP A 39 12.61 -29.70 25.67
CA ASP A 39 11.49 -29.05 26.34
C ASP A 39 11.48 -29.35 27.85
N ASP A 40 11.27 -28.32 28.66
CA ASP A 40 11.10 -28.41 30.11
C ASP A 40 9.68 -28.10 30.60
N GLY A 41 8.75 -27.89 29.67
CA GLY A 41 7.36 -27.57 29.98
C GLY A 41 7.17 -26.13 30.46
N SER A 42 8.15 -25.25 30.24
CA SER A 42 8.04 -23.82 30.58
C SER A 42 7.36 -22.99 29.50
N CYS A 43 6.95 -23.57 28.37
CA CYS A 43 6.33 -22.82 27.28
C CYS A 43 5.12 -22.00 27.73
N ILE A 44 5.18 -20.70 27.49
CA ILE A 44 4.09 -19.76 27.69
C ILE A 44 3.40 -19.62 26.35
N GLU A 45 2.25 -20.27 26.23
CA GLU A 45 1.36 -20.12 25.08
C GLU A 45 1.13 -18.64 24.81
N PRO A 46 1.17 -18.19 23.55
CA PRO A 46 0.74 -16.85 23.21
C PRO A 46 -0.74 -16.74 23.57
N THR A 47 -1.05 -16.01 24.64
CA THR A 47 -2.42 -15.62 24.91
C THR A 47 -2.81 -14.68 23.78
N GLY A 48 -3.74 -15.11 22.93
CA GLY A 48 -4.40 -14.21 21.98
C GLY A 48 -5.00 -13.00 22.71
N PRO A 49 -5.47 -11.97 21.98
CA PRO A 49 -6.09 -10.81 22.61
C PRO A 49 -7.20 -11.26 23.58
N GLU A 50 -7.37 -10.56 24.70
CA GLU A 50 -8.44 -10.85 25.68
C GLU A 50 -9.85 -10.59 25.13
N TYR A 51 -9.96 -10.23 23.85
CA TYR A 51 -11.17 -9.90 23.12
C TYR A 51 -11.25 -10.66 21.79
N THR A 52 -12.47 -10.81 21.29
CA THR A 52 -12.73 -11.52 20.03
C THR A 52 -12.39 -10.63 18.83
N VAL A 53 -11.57 -11.14 17.91
CA VAL A 53 -11.33 -10.54 16.60
C VAL A 53 -12.22 -11.24 15.57
N PRO A 54 -13.14 -10.53 14.89
CA PRO A 54 -13.97 -11.12 13.83
C PRO A 54 -13.12 -11.63 12.65
N SER A 55 -13.63 -12.61 11.90
CA SER A 55 -12.95 -13.13 10.70
C SER A 55 -13.19 -12.30 9.42
N THR A 56 -14.15 -11.38 9.46
CA THR A 56 -14.47 -10.42 8.39
C THR A 56 -14.67 -9.05 9.01
N TYR A 57 -14.58 -7.99 8.20
CA TYR A 57 -14.73 -6.61 8.67
C TYR A 57 -16.21 -6.27 8.93
N SER A 58 -16.76 -6.92 9.95
CA SER A 58 -18.15 -6.80 10.39
C SER A 58 -18.16 -6.65 11.91
N PHE A 59 -18.57 -5.47 12.36
CA PHE A 59 -18.64 -5.09 13.76
C PHE A 59 -20.06 -4.62 14.07
N THR A 60 -20.58 -5.04 15.22
CA THR A 60 -21.91 -4.66 15.70
C THR A 60 -21.88 -4.22 17.15
N ASP A 61 -22.84 -3.38 17.54
CA ASP A 61 -23.14 -3.15 18.96
C ASP A 61 -23.84 -4.36 19.60
N ASP A 62 -24.09 -4.29 20.90
CA ASP A 62 -24.79 -5.33 21.67
C ASP A 62 -26.22 -5.62 21.18
N SER A 63 -26.82 -4.68 20.43
CA SER A 63 -28.15 -4.81 19.84
C SER A 63 -28.11 -5.38 18.42
N GLY A 64 -26.93 -5.70 17.90
CA GLY A 64 -26.72 -6.24 16.55
C GLY A 64 -26.75 -5.18 15.44
N ASN A 65 -26.70 -3.88 15.78
CA ASN A 65 -26.61 -2.82 14.77
C ASN A 65 -25.16 -2.71 14.27
N SER A 66 -24.97 -2.49 12.97
CA SER A 66 -23.64 -2.25 12.41
C SER A 66 -23.00 -0.98 12.99
N THR A 67 -21.74 -1.11 13.42
CA THR A 67 -20.88 0.00 13.85
C THR A 67 -19.77 0.29 12.85
N VAL A 68 -19.94 -0.16 11.60
CA VAL A 68 -18.99 0.05 10.50
C VAL A 68 -19.46 1.19 9.60
N SER A 69 -18.61 2.21 9.36
CA SER A 69 -18.97 3.30 8.44
C SER A 69 -17.79 3.94 7.72
N TYR A 70 -17.78 3.85 6.39
CA TYR A 70 -16.74 4.44 5.55
C TYR A 70 -17.21 4.77 4.12
N SER A 71 -18.52 5.00 3.92
CA SER A 71 -19.07 5.27 2.56
C SER A 71 -18.44 6.48 1.88
N GLY A 72 -17.96 7.46 2.65
CA GLY A 72 -17.25 8.61 2.11
C GLY A 72 -15.88 8.29 1.49
N GLN A 73 -15.27 7.18 1.88
CA GLN A 73 -14.03 6.66 1.30
C GLN A 73 -14.37 5.92 0.00
N THR A 74 -15.44 5.12 0.00
CA THR A 74 -15.97 4.46 -1.20
C THR A 74 -16.31 5.49 -2.29
N ASP A 75 -16.95 6.60 -1.94
CA ASP A 75 -17.22 7.70 -2.89
C ASP A 75 -15.93 8.21 -3.55
N ARG A 76 -14.85 8.43 -2.78
CA ARG A 76 -13.58 8.93 -3.31
C ARG A 76 -12.87 7.91 -4.20
N LEU A 77 -12.93 6.62 -3.84
CA LEU A 77 -12.43 5.54 -4.69
C LEU A 77 -13.16 5.54 -6.03
N ASN A 78 -14.49 5.69 -6.02
CA ASN A 78 -15.31 5.78 -7.23
C ASN A 78 -15.01 7.04 -8.05
N GLN A 79 -14.80 8.19 -7.40
CA GLN A 79 -14.38 9.43 -8.08
C GLN A 79 -13.08 9.22 -8.85
N LEU A 80 -12.07 8.61 -8.21
CA LEU A 80 -10.80 8.36 -8.90
C LEU A 80 -10.98 7.33 -10.03
N ALA A 81 -11.80 6.31 -9.83
CA ALA A 81 -12.08 5.30 -10.85
C ALA A 81 -12.69 5.91 -12.12
N GLU A 82 -13.67 6.82 -11.97
CA GLU A 82 -14.27 7.51 -13.12
C GLU A 82 -13.33 8.53 -13.77
N MET A 83 -12.50 9.23 -12.99
CA MET A 83 -11.42 10.06 -13.54
C MET A 83 -10.45 9.23 -14.39
N VAL A 84 -10.07 8.04 -13.92
CA VAL A 84 -9.19 7.12 -14.66
C VAL A 84 -9.81 6.68 -15.98
N VAL A 85 -11.13 6.44 -16.01
CA VAL A 85 -11.85 6.13 -17.27
C VAL A 85 -11.74 7.29 -18.25
N LEU A 86 -11.99 8.53 -17.80
CA LEU A 86 -11.84 9.71 -18.66
C LEU A 86 -10.40 9.87 -19.16
N MET A 87 -9.41 9.79 -18.28
CA MET A 87 -7.99 9.93 -18.65
C MET A 87 -7.55 8.89 -19.67
N LYS A 88 -7.99 7.63 -19.54
CA LYS A 88 -7.67 6.55 -20.49
C LYS A 88 -8.29 6.79 -21.88
N SER A 89 -9.40 7.51 -21.96
CA SER A 89 -9.99 7.90 -23.25
C SER A 89 -9.11 8.86 -24.07
N GLY A 90 -8.10 9.47 -23.45
CA GLY A 90 -7.10 10.32 -24.09
C GLY A 90 -6.27 9.63 -25.17
N THR A 91 -6.28 8.30 -25.20
CA THR A 91 -5.64 7.50 -26.26
C THR A 91 -6.34 7.64 -27.62
N SER A 92 -7.58 8.11 -27.65
CA SER A 92 -8.39 8.26 -28.87
C SER A 92 -9.11 9.60 -28.99
N ASN A 93 -9.01 10.46 -27.97
CA ASN A 93 -9.72 11.73 -27.90
C ASN A 93 -8.81 12.79 -27.28
N THR A 94 -9.03 14.05 -27.64
CA THR A 94 -8.50 15.17 -26.87
C THR A 94 -9.27 15.33 -25.55
N LEU A 95 -8.55 15.48 -24.45
CA LEU A 95 -9.10 15.71 -23.10
C LEU A 95 -9.11 17.21 -22.77
N ASP A 96 -10.00 17.60 -21.86
CA ASP A 96 -10.04 18.94 -21.28
C ASP A 96 -9.52 18.91 -19.84
N ALA A 97 -8.45 19.66 -19.57
CA ALA A 97 -7.87 19.75 -18.23
C ALA A 97 -8.85 20.31 -17.21
N GLN A 98 -9.73 21.24 -17.60
CA GLN A 98 -10.72 21.82 -16.69
C GLN A 98 -11.74 20.77 -16.25
N VAL A 99 -12.13 19.85 -17.14
CA VAL A 99 -13.03 18.74 -16.78
C VAL A 99 -12.38 17.85 -15.71
N LEU A 100 -11.10 17.50 -15.87
CA LEU A 100 -10.37 16.71 -14.86
C LEU A 100 -10.25 17.45 -13.52
N LYS A 101 -9.98 18.76 -13.55
CA LYS A 101 -9.91 19.60 -12.35
C LYS A 101 -11.27 19.73 -11.65
N ASP A 102 -12.36 19.82 -12.42
CA ASP A 102 -13.73 19.84 -11.91
C ASP A 102 -14.10 18.50 -11.24
N MET A 103 -13.72 17.37 -11.84
CA MET A 103 -13.86 16.04 -11.24
C MET A 103 -13.04 15.93 -9.94
N PHE A 104 -11.79 16.37 -9.96
CA PHE A 104 -10.91 16.32 -8.78
C PHE A 104 -11.47 17.15 -7.61
N ALA A 105 -11.97 18.36 -7.89
CA ALA A 105 -12.61 19.23 -6.92
C ALA A 105 -14.07 18.85 -6.62
N ASN A 106 -14.63 17.86 -7.33
CA ASN A 106 -16.03 17.47 -7.31
C ASN A 106 -16.99 18.69 -7.40
N VAL A 107 -16.77 19.54 -8.39
CA VAL A 107 -17.62 20.72 -8.67
C VAL A 107 -19.08 20.28 -8.81
N ASN A 108 -20.01 21.06 -8.25
CA ASN A 108 -21.46 20.75 -8.19
C ASN A 108 -21.84 19.43 -7.48
N GLY A 109 -20.89 18.73 -6.87
CA GLY A 109 -21.13 17.47 -6.19
C GLY A 109 -21.16 16.26 -7.13
N ASP A 110 -20.98 16.43 -8.43
CA ASP A 110 -20.98 15.39 -9.46
C ASP A 110 -19.86 15.60 -10.50
N GLY A 111 -18.78 16.25 -10.12
CA GLY A 111 -17.65 16.55 -11.02
C GLY A 111 -18.06 17.42 -12.21
N ASN A 112 -19.00 18.34 -12.00
CA ASN A 112 -19.63 19.17 -13.03
C ASN A 112 -20.33 18.33 -14.12
N GLY A 113 -21.06 17.29 -13.69
CA GLY A 113 -21.76 16.35 -14.56
C GLY A 113 -20.90 15.23 -15.16
N ASN A 114 -19.66 15.05 -14.70
CA ASN A 114 -18.74 14.03 -15.20
C ASN A 114 -18.66 12.78 -14.30
N PHE A 115 -19.31 12.79 -13.14
CA PHE A 115 -19.51 11.59 -12.34
C PHE A 115 -20.89 10.97 -12.57
N SER A 116 -20.95 9.63 -12.53
CA SER A 116 -22.20 8.86 -12.63
C SER A 116 -23.07 8.95 -11.36
N PHE A 117 -22.54 9.57 -10.30
CA PHE A 117 -23.16 9.72 -9.00
C PHE A 117 -22.88 11.11 -8.41
N SER A 118 -23.69 11.49 -7.43
CA SER A 118 -23.44 12.70 -6.63
C SER A 118 -22.86 12.33 -5.27
N SER A 119 -21.90 13.13 -4.80
CA SER A 119 -21.30 13.00 -3.47
C SER A 119 -20.97 14.37 -2.89
N THR A 120 -20.93 14.46 -1.57
CA THR A 120 -20.37 15.62 -0.86
C THR A 120 -18.86 15.52 -0.68
N LYS A 121 -18.26 14.38 -1.03
CA LYS A 121 -16.83 14.12 -0.86
C LYS A 121 -16.05 14.64 -2.06
N GLN A 122 -14.80 15.01 -1.87
CA GLN A 122 -13.93 15.49 -2.94
C GLN A 122 -12.60 14.76 -2.85
N LEU A 123 -11.94 14.52 -3.98
CA LEU A 123 -10.56 14.04 -3.96
C LEU A 123 -9.61 15.16 -3.57
N LYS A 124 -9.82 16.36 -4.12
CA LYS A 124 -8.97 17.53 -3.90
C LYS A 124 -8.86 17.92 -2.43
N ASP A 125 -9.96 17.92 -1.68
CA ASP A 125 -9.95 18.31 -0.25
C ASP A 125 -9.20 17.31 0.66
N LYS A 126 -9.00 16.08 0.18
CA LYS A 126 -8.23 15.02 0.86
C LYS A 126 -6.88 14.73 0.23
N CYS A 127 -6.57 15.34 -0.91
CA CYS A 127 -5.25 15.28 -1.48
C CYS A 127 -4.29 16.06 -0.58
N PHE A 128 -3.13 15.45 -0.29
CA PHE A 128 -2.05 16.08 0.43
C PHE A 128 -1.79 17.50 -0.09
N THR A 129 -2.01 18.50 0.78
CA THR A 129 -2.20 19.89 0.35
C THR A 129 -1.05 20.43 -0.50
N ALA A 130 0.19 20.05 -0.17
CA ALA A 130 1.36 20.51 -0.92
C ALA A 130 1.43 19.97 -2.36
N ASP A 131 0.72 18.88 -2.65
CA ASP A 131 0.77 18.21 -3.96
C ASP A 131 -0.52 18.45 -4.78
N GLN A 132 -1.52 19.17 -4.28
CA GLN A 132 -2.72 19.50 -5.05
C GLN A 132 -2.40 20.20 -6.38
N ALA A 133 -1.52 21.22 -6.33
CA ALA A 133 -1.09 21.95 -7.52
C ALA A 133 -0.28 21.08 -8.49
N LEU A 134 0.45 20.10 -7.98
CA LEU A 134 1.17 19.13 -8.78
C LEU A 134 0.20 18.25 -9.59
N PHE A 135 -0.83 17.70 -8.94
CA PHE A 135 -1.84 16.90 -9.66
C PHE A 135 -2.65 17.71 -10.66
N GLU A 136 -2.96 18.97 -10.36
CA GLU A 136 -3.59 19.87 -11.35
C GLU A 136 -2.68 20.14 -12.55
N THR A 137 -1.37 20.21 -12.33
CA THR A 137 -0.37 20.32 -13.40
C THR A 137 -0.34 19.04 -14.25
N PHE A 138 -0.36 17.85 -13.64
CA PHE A 138 -0.46 16.59 -14.39
C PHE A 138 -1.75 16.51 -15.21
N MET A 139 -2.87 17.07 -14.71
CA MET A 139 -4.12 17.18 -15.49
C MET A 139 -3.98 18.11 -16.71
N ASP A 140 -3.20 19.18 -16.60
CA ASP A 140 -2.84 20.03 -17.75
C ASP A 140 -1.93 19.27 -18.74
N GLU A 141 -0.98 18.49 -18.23
CA GLU A 141 -0.03 17.72 -19.04
C GLU A 141 -0.71 16.58 -19.81
N ILE A 142 -1.63 15.82 -19.19
CA ILE A 142 -2.37 14.78 -19.91
C ILE A 142 -3.30 15.37 -20.97
N ALA A 143 -3.94 16.51 -20.69
CA ALA A 143 -4.76 17.20 -21.68
C ALA A 143 -3.90 17.68 -22.86
N THR A 144 -2.72 18.25 -22.58
CA THR A 144 -1.75 18.65 -23.60
C THR A 144 -1.29 17.46 -24.45
N ALA A 145 -0.87 16.35 -23.82
CA ALA A 145 -0.43 15.16 -24.52
C ALA A 145 -1.54 14.56 -25.40
N SER A 146 -2.79 14.61 -24.93
CA SER A 146 -3.94 14.06 -25.66
C SER A 146 -4.28 14.79 -26.95
N ILE A 147 -3.74 15.99 -27.19
CA ILE A 147 -3.87 16.69 -28.49
C ILE A 147 -3.21 15.86 -29.60
N ASP A 148 -2.09 15.21 -29.28
CA ASP A 148 -1.30 14.41 -30.21
C ASP A 148 -1.66 12.93 -30.17
N HIS A 149 -2.85 12.55 -29.67
CA HIS A 149 -3.23 11.14 -29.51
C HIS A 149 -3.15 10.30 -30.82
N ALA A 150 -3.28 10.96 -31.98
CA ALA A 150 -3.16 10.36 -33.30
C ALA A 150 -1.71 10.29 -33.84
N SER A 151 -0.75 10.93 -33.17
CA SER A 151 0.68 10.88 -33.47
C SER A 151 1.33 9.68 -32.78
N THR A 152 2.40 9.17 -33.37
CA THR A 152 3.26 8.18 -32.70
C THR A 152 4.15 8.90 -31.68
N ALA A 153 4.14 8.46 -30.42
CA ALA A 153 5.00 9.06 -29.40
C ALA A 153 6.49 8.84 -29.72
N ALA A 154 7.31 9.85 -29.51
CA ALA A 154 8.75 9.80 -29.65
C ALA A 154 9.42 10.82 -28.70
N ASP A 155 10.74 10.79 -28.59
CA ASP A 155 11.48 11.79 -27.81
C ASP A 155 11.22 13.21 -28.34
N GLY A 156 10.62 14.05 -27.50
CA GLY A 156 10.18 15.41 -27.87
C GLY A 156 8.81 15.49 -28.55
N GLN A 157 8.09 14.37 -28.72
CA GLN A 157 6.77 14.32 -29.36
C GLN A 157 5.79 13.48 -28.53
N ALA A 158 4.75 14.14 -28.02
CA ALA A 158 3.65 13.44 -27.37
C ALA A 158 2.90 12.55 -28.38
N GLY A 159 2.19 11.55 -27.89
CA GLY A 159 1.34 10.72 -28.72
C GLY A 159 1.14 9.34 -28.13
N THR A 160 0.77 8.39 -28.98
CA THR A 160 0.46 7.03 -28.53
C THR A 160 1.48 6.00 -29.00
N LEU A 161 1.66 4.95 -28.20
CA LEU A 161 2.30 3.70 -28.61
C LEU A 161 1.44 2.52 -28.15
N SER A 162 1.56 1.39 -28.84
CA SER A 162 0.84 0.16 -28.51
C SER A 162 1.79 -1.00 -28.23
N SER A 163 1.40 -1.85 -27.29
CA SER A 163 2.02 -3.15 -27.02
C SER A 163 0.91 -4.19 -26.91
N GLY A 164 0.92 -5.17 -27.82
CA GLY A 164 -0.18 -6.13 -27.95
C GLY A 164 -1.52 -5.42 -28.25
N THR A 165 -2.50 -5.61 -27.37
CA THR A 165 -3.83 -4.99 -27.48
C THR A 165 -3.97 -3.69 -26.67
N SER A 166 -2.92 -3.26 -25.99
CA SER A 166 -2.92 -2.08 -25.13
C SER A 166 -2.31 -0.89 -25.87
N THR A 167 -2.92 0.28 -25.71
CA THR A 167 -2.41 1.56 -26.22
C THR A 167 -2.27 2.52 -25.05
N TYR A 168 -1.17 3.27 -25.04
CA TYR A 168 -0.81 4.20 -23.98
C TYR A 168 -0.58 5.59 -24.58
N LEU A 169 -0.96 6.63 -23.84
CA LEU A 169 -0.73 8.03 -24.21
C LEU A 169 0.44 8.58 -23.40
N PHE A 170 1.48 9.03 -24.08
CA PHE A 170 2.67 9.63 -23.47
C PHE A 170 2.75 11.11 -23.81
N ASP A 171 3.28 11.90 -22.87
CA ASP A 171 3.75 13.25 -23.19
C ASP A 171 5.07 13.22 -23.99
N ALA A 172 5.57 14.40 -24.34
CA ALA A 172 6.81 14.55 -25.11
C ALA A 172 8.06 14.00 -24.41
N ASN A 173 8.00 13.79 -23.09
CA ASN A 173 9.07 13.23 -22.26
C ASN A 173 8.90 11.73 -22.02
N GLY A 174 7.90 11.08 -22.62
CA GLY A 174 7.66 9.66 -22.46
C GLY A 174 6.97 9.30 -21.13
N ILE A 175 6.39 10.28 -20.43
CA ILE A 175 5.65 10.04 -19.20
C ILE A 175 4.19 9.78 -19.54
N GLU A 176 3.65 8.67 -19.05
CA GLU A 176 2.23 8.36 -19.15
C GLU A 176 1.49 9.03 -17.99
N GLN A 177 0.94 10.21 -18.27
CA GLN A 177 0.37 11.08 -17.24
C GLN A 177 -0.80 10.42 -16.47
N VAL A 178 -1.57 9.52 -17.10
CA VAL A 178 -2.61 8.77 -16.39
C VAL A 178 -2.04 7.89 -15.27
N GLN A 179 -0.82 7.35 -15.42
CA GLN A 179 -0.20 6.52 -14.38
C GLN A 179 0.24 7.35 -13.18
N VAL A 180 0.86 8.52 -13.42
CA VAL A 180 1.32 9.39 -12.33
C VAL A 180 0.15 10.05 -11.61
N ILE A 181 -0.96 10.34 -12.29
CA ILE A 181 -2.18 10.84 -11.65
C ILE A 181 -2.88 9.73 -10.87
N GLU A 182 -3.19 8.59 -11.48
CA GLU A 182 -3.92 7.49 -10.83
C GLU A 182 -3.18 7.00 -9.58
N LYS A 183 -1.93 6.57 -9.75
CA LYS A 183 -1.14 5.98 -8.66
C LYS A 183 -0.62 7.03 -7.70
N GLY A 184 -0.36 8.25 -8.17
CA GLY A 184 0.00 9.36 -7.30
C GLY A 184 -1.16 9.78 -6.39
N LEU A 185 -2.40 9.85 -6.89
CA LEU A 185 -3.58 10.15 -6.07
C LEU A 185 -3.92 9.01 -5.11
N MET A 186 -3.62 7.75 -5.45
CA MET A 186 -3.68 6.66 -4.47
C MET A 186 -2.78 6.95 -3.25
N GLY A 187 -1.58 7.47 -3.46
CA GLY A 187 -0.69 7.88 -2.36
C GLY A 187 -1.16 9.15 -1.66
N ALA A 188 -1.39 10.21 -2.44
CA ALA A 188 -1.66 11.56 -1.94
C ALA A 188 -2.98 11.70 -1.21
N VAL A 189 -3.97 10.88 -1.60
CA VAL A 189 -5.29 10.83 -0.99
C VAL A 189 -5.37 9.62 -0.08
N PHE A 190 -5.38 8.40 -0.62
CA PHE A 190 -5.81 7.24 0.16
C PHE A 190 -4.80 6.84 1.23
N LEU A 191 -3.54 6.65 0.86
CA LEU A 191 -2.48 6.28 1.80
C LEU A 191 -2.23 7.42 2.79
N ASN A 192 -2.06 8.66 2.32
CA ASN A 192 -1.83 9.81 3.19
C ASN A 192 -2.98 10.00 4.20
N GLN A 193 -4.24 9.92 3.75
CA GLN A 193 -5.37 10.07 4.65
C GLN A 193 -5.43 8.96 5.68
N ALA A 194 -5.31 7.69 5.29
CA ALA A 194 -5.33 6.59 6.24
C ALA A 194 -4.20 6.73 7.27
N LEU A 195 -2.96 6.86 6.78
CA LEU A 195 -1.77 6.70 7.62
C LEU A 195 -1.41 7.95 8.42
N ASN A 196 -1.59 9.16 7.87
CA ASN A 196 -1.22 10.42 8.55
C ASN A 196 -2.40 11.14 9.19
N VAL A 197 -3.62 11.00 8.66
CA VAL A 197 -4.79 11.73 9.16
C VAL A 197 -5.60 10.86 10.11
N TYR A 198 -6.15 9.75 9.63
CA TYR A 198 -7.06 8.91 10.42
C TYR A 198 -6.36 8.14 11.54
N PHE A 199 -5.11 7.74 11.34
CA PHE A 199 -4.29 7.18 12.43
C PHE A 199 -3.50 8.22 13.24
N SER A 200 -3.78 9.52 13.09
CA SER A 200 -3.18 10.54 13.97
C SER A 200 -3.81 10.53 15.36
N SER A 201 -3.11 11.05 16.36
CA SER A 201 -3.66 11.30 17.70
C SER A 201 -4.93 12.16 17.66
N ALA A 202 -5.03 13.12 16.74
CA ALA A 202 -6.24 13.94 16.58
C ALA A 202 -7.49 13.14 16.18
N LYS A 203 -7.32 11.89 15.74
CA LYS A 203 -8.39 10.98 15.33
C LYS A 203 -8.47 9.72 16.19
N MET A 204 -7.37 9.31 16.79
CA MET A 204 -7.28 8.13 17.65
C MET A 204 -7.34 8.46 19.14
N ASP A 205 -7.29 9.73 19.55
CA ASP A 205 -7.46 10.16 20.96
C ASP A 205 -8.79 10.91 21.13
N VAL A 206 -9.87 10.31 20.62
CA VAL A 206 -11.25 10.85 20.65
C VAL A 206 -12.18 9.93 21.43
N ASP A 207 -13.46 10.31 21.56
CA ASP A 207 -14.45 9.50 22.28
C ASP A 207 -14.58 8.09 21.68
N ASN A 208 -14.56 7.10 22.58
CA ASN A 208 -14.77 5.69 22.28
C ASN A 208 -15.87 5.06 23.16
N SER A 209 -16.70 5.88 23.80
CA SER A 209 -17.70 5.40 24.75
C SER A 209 -19.14 5.58 24.27
N THR A 210 -19.38 6.56 23.39
CA THR A 210 -20.73 6.98 23.03
C THR A 210 -20.93 6.89 21.53
N ALA A 211 -22.05 6.28 21.12
CA ALA A 211 -22.47 6.27 19.72
C ALA A 211 -22.66 7.71 19.22
N VAL A 212 -22.12 8.01 18.03
CA VAL A 212 -22.12 9.36 17.45
C VAL A 212 -23.54 9.93 17.32
N ASP A 213 -24.48 9.13 16.80
CA ASP A 213 -25.89 9.50 16.70
C ASP A 213 -26.76 8.26 16.47
N ALA A 214 -27.02 7.50 17.53
CA ALA A 214 -27.86 6.30 17.45
C ALA A 214 -29.29 6.61 16.93
N SER A 215 -29.79 7.82 17.16
CA SER A 215 -31.12 8.24 16.66
C SER A 215 -31.17 8.40 15.14
N ALA A 216 -30.02 8.69 14.52
CA ALA A 216 -29.83 8.74 13.08
C ALA A 216 -29.16 7.48 12.50
N GLY A 217 -29.13 6.37 13.26
CA GLY A 217 -28.56 5.09 12.82
C GLY A 217 -27.02 5.05 12.79
N LYS A 218 -26.34 5.97 13.46
CA LYS A 218 -24.88 5.99 13.61
C LYS A 218 -24.49 5.41 14.97
N TYR A 219 -24.43 4.08 15.01
CA TYR A 219 -24.22 3.32 16.24
C TYR A 219 -22.75 3.20 16.68
N TYR A 220 -21.82 3.63 15.82
CA TYR A 220 -20.38 3.66 16.10
C TYR A 220 -19.96 4.82 16.99
N THR A 221 -18.86 4.67 17.70
CA THR A 221 -18.18 5.78 18.40
C THR A 221 -17.37 6.64 17.42
N ALA A 222 -16.83 7.76 17.90
CA ALA A 222 -16.00 8.61 17.05
C ALA A 222 -14.68 7.92 16.66
N MET A 223 -14.04 7.20 17.59
CA MET A 223 -12.78 6.50 17.34
C MET A 223 -12.98 5.33 16.36
N GLU A 224 -14.05 4.55 16.57
CA GLU A 224 -14.47 3.47 15.69
C GLU A 224 -14.67 3.96 14.26
N HIS A 225 -15.43 5.05 14.08
CA HIS A 225 -15.66 5.64 12.77
C HIS A 225 -14.37 6.10 12.10
N HIS A 226 -13.46 6.74 12.84
CA HIS A 226 -12.19 7.18 12.27
C HIS A 226 -11.28 6.01 11.86
N TRP A 227 -11.33 4.89 12.57
CA TRP A 227 -10.65 3.67 12.16
C TRP A 227 -11.25 3.09 10.87
N ASP A 228 -12.58 3.01 10.81
CA ASP A 228 -13.30 2.57 9.62
C ASP A 228 -13.00 3.45 8.39
N GLU A 229 -12.90 4.76 8.60
CA GLU A 229 -12.49 5.70 7.56
C GLU A 229 -11.04 5.48 7.07
N ALA A 230 -10.14 4.92 7.89
CA ALA A 230 -8.82 4.49 7.43
C ALA A 230 -8.92 3.20 6.61
N PHE A 231 -9.68 2.20 7.10
CA PHE A 231 -9.94 0.95 6.38
C PHE A 231 -10.58 1.19 5.01
N GLY A 232 -11.54 2.11 4.92
CA GLY A 232 -12.21 2.44 3.67
C GLY A 232 -11.27 2.94 2.56
N TYR A 233 -10.14 3.58 2.92
CA TYR A 233 -9.12 3.97 1.93
C TYR A 233 -8.25 2.81 1.44
N PHE A 234 -8.26 1.66 2.11
CA PHE A 234 -7.64 0.44 1.61
C PHE A 234 -8.34 -0.07 0.35
N GLY A 235 -9.66 0.16 0.28
CA GLY A 235 -10.46 -0.13 -0.90
C GLY A 235 -10.61 -1.64 -1.15
N VAL A 236 -10.66 -2.42 -0.08
CA VAL A 236 -10.94 -3.86 -0.11
C VAL A 236 -12.35 -4.14 0.40
N ASP A 237 -12.89 -5.29 0.01
CA ASP A 237 -14.15 -5.79 0.53
C ASP A 237 -14.01 -6.29 1.97
N THR A 238 -15.12 -6.40 2.70
CA THR A 238 -15.12 -6.80 4.11
C THR A 238 -14.68 -8.24 4.35
N ASP A 239 -14.60 -9.07 3.31
CA ASP A 239 -14.16 -10.46 3.36
C ASP A 239 -12.76 -10.67 2.73
N PHE A 240 -12.04 -9.60 2.40
CA PHE A 240 -10.67 -9.67 1.89
C PHE A 240 -9.79 -10.56 2.79
N PRO A 241 -8.92 -11.42 2.23
CA PRO A 241 -8.61 -11.57 0.80
C PRO A 241 -9.49 -12.56 0.02
N THR A 242 -10.67 -12.95 0.54
CA THR A 242 -11.60 -13.82 -0.20
C THR A 242 -12.04 -13.17 -1.50
N THR A 243 -12.44 -11.90 -1.44
CA THR A 243 -12.73 -11.07 -2.61
C THR A 243 -11.57 -10.09 -2.82
N ILE A 244 -10.86 -10.26 -3.94
CA ILE A 244 -9.74 -9.40 -4.32
C ILE A 244 -10.24 -8.29 -5.25
N PRO A 245 -10.08 -7.01 -4.87
CA PRO A 245 -10.46 -5.90 -5.75
C PRO A 245 -9.49 -5.78 -6.93
N SER A 246 -10.01 -5.32 -8.07
CA SER A 246 -9.22 -5.12 -9.30
C SER A 246 -8.57 -3.74 -9.41
N ASN A 247 -8.82 -2.85 -8.44
CA ASN A 247 -8.40 -1.45 -8.46
C ASN A 247 -7.58 -1.06 -7.21
N PHE A 248 -6.76 -0.03 -7.36
CA PHE A 248 -6.06 0.69 -6.28
C PHE A 248 -5.31 -0.20 -5.28
N TRP A 249 -5.24 0.20 -4.00
CA TRP A 249 -4.36 -0.42 -3.01
C TRP A 249 -4.66 -1.89 -2.76
N GLY A 250 -5.93 -2.30 -2.70
CA GLY A 250 -6.28 -3.72 -2.58
C GLY A 250 -5.76 -4.58 -3.74
N LYS A 251 -5.79 -4.08 -4.99
CA LYS A 251 -5.15 -4.76 -6.14
C LYS A 251 -3.65 -4.92 -5.91
N TYR A 252 -2.98 -3.85 -5.52
CA TYR A 252 -1.52 -3.84 -5.41
C TYR A 252 -1.00 -4.58 -4.17
N CYS A 253 -1.78 -4.63 -3.10
CA CYS A 253 -1.59 -5.56 -2.00
C CYS A 253 -1.54 -6.99 -2.55
N ASN A 254 -2.58 -7.39 -3.30
CA ASN A 254 -2.63 -8.73 -3.88
C ASN A 254 -1.51 -9.03 -4.90
N VAL A 255 -1.06 -8.02 -5.67
CA VAL A 255 0.08 -8.21 -6.60
C VAL A 255 1.37 -8.50 -5.83
N GLN A 256 1.57 -7.88 -4.67
CA GLN A 256 2.79 -8.05 -3.85
C GLN A 256 2.70 -9.18 -2.81
N ASP A 257 1.51 -9.76 -2.61
CA ASP A 257 1.23 -10.77 -1.60
C ASP A 257 2.16 -11.99 -1.66
N ALA A 258 2.51 -12.46 -2.86
CA ALA A 258 3.44 -13.60 -3.00
C ALA A 258 4.83 -13.34 -2.39
N THR A 259 5.21 -12.08 -2.23
CA THR A 259 6.49 -11.66 -1.65
C THR A 259 6.34 -11.21 -0.20
N LEU A 260 5.27 -10.47 0.10
CA LEU A 260 5.09 -9.79 1.38
C LEU A 260 4.13 -10.51 2.34
N ASN A 261 3.31 -11.46 1.86
CA ASN A 261 2.18 -12.03 2.61
C ASN A 261 1.14 -10.97 3.05
N CYS A 262 1.12 -9.83 2.37
CA CYS A 262 0.42 -8.64 2.83
C CYS A 262 -1.10 -8.69 2.73
N ASN A 263 -1.70 -9.62 1.97
CA ASN A 263 -3.14 -9.74 1.91
C ASN A 263 -3.72 -10.11 3.29
N ALA A 264 -3.18 -11.17 3.91
CA ALA A 264 -3.66 -11.65 5.20
C ALA A 264 -3.24 -10.70 6.33
N ASP A 265 -2.00 -10.22 6.28
CA ASP A 265 -1.42 -9.39 7.35
C ASP A 265 -2.14 -8.04 7.45
N MET A 266 -2.35 -7.34 6.33
CA MET A 266 -3.09 -6.09 6.30
C MET A 266 -4.50 -6.23 6.87
N MET A 267 -5.22 -7.29 6.46
CA MET A 267 -6.59 -7.51 6.93
C MET A 267 -6.63 -7.83 8.42
N ASP A 268 -5.75 -8.72 8.89
CA ASP A 268 -5.64 -9.10 10.29
C ASP A 268 -5.33 -7.87 11.15
N HIS A 269 -4.42 -6.99 10.73
CA HIS A 269 -4.13 -5.76 11.45
C HIS A 269 -5.34 -4.81 11.52
N PHE A 270 -6.08 -4.64 10.43
CA PHE A 270 -7.31 -3.83 10.43
C PHE A 270 -8.40 -4.39 11.36
N LEU A 271 -8.60 -5.72 11.34
CA LEU A 271 -9.56 -6.40 12.20
C LEU A 271 -9.15 -6.32 13.67
N ARG A 272 -7.88 -6.59 13.98
CA ARG A 272 -7.33 -6.54 15.34
C ARG A 272 -7.43 -5.17 15.93
N GLY A 273 -7.01 -4.13 15.20
CA GLY A 273 -7.07 -2.77 15.72
C GLY A 273 -8.49 -2.27 15.89
N ARG A 274 -9.42 -2.64 14.99
CA ARG A 274 -10.85 -2.29 15.16
C ARG A 274 -11.48 -2.99 16.35
N ALA A 275 -11.15 -4.27 16.57
CA ALA A 275 -11.58 -5.04 17.74
C ALA A 275 -10.95 -4.52 19.04
N ALA A 276 -9.68 -4.11 18.99
CA ALA A 276 -8.98 -3.48 20.12
C ALA A 276 -9.65 -2.19 20.57
N ILE A 277 -10.10 -1.36 19.62
CA ILE A 277 -10.89 -0.16 19.90
C ILE A 277 -12.17 -0.55 20.64
N THR A 278 -12.96 -1.50 20.14
CA THR A 278 -14.20 -1.92 20.84
C THR A 278 -13.93 -2.48 22.25
N ALA A 279 -12.77 -3.09 22.48
CA ALA A 279 -12.37 -3.64 23.76
C ALA A 279 -11.60 -2.65 24.67
N ASP A 280 -11.44 -1.39 24.26
CA ASP A 280 -10.62 -0.37 24.94
C ASP A 280 -9.14 -0.78 25.19
N VAL A 281 -8.60 -1.66 24.34
CA VAL A 281 -7.20 -2.12 24.41
C VAL A 281 -6.31 -1.26 23.50
N ILE A 282 -6.00 -0.05 23.98
CA ILE A 282 -5.27 0.98 23.21
C ILE A 282 -3.89 0.51 22.74
N THR A 283 -3.20 -0.34 23.51
CA THR A 283 -1.88 -0.88 23.14
C THR A 283 -1.93 -1.69 21.85
N ASP A 284 -2.98 -2.48 21.67
CA ASP A 284 -3.11 -3.39 20.53
C ASP A 284 -3.58 -2.62 19.29
N ARG A 285 -4.42 -1.60 19.49
CA ARG A 285 -4.75 -0.61 18.45
C ARG A 285 -3.47 0.06 17.93
N ASP A 286 -2.62 0.58 18.81
CA ASP A 286 -1.41 1.30 18.41
C ASP A 286 -0.38 0.39 17.73
N ALA A 287 -0.30 -0.87 18.15
CA ALA A 287 0.49 -1.90 17.47
C ALA A 287 -0.04 -2.17 16.05
N ALA A 288 -1.36 -2.30 15.88
CA ALA A 288 -1.99 -2.47 14.57
C ALA A 288 -1.76 -1.26 13.65
N ILE A 289 -1.86 -0.02 14.16
CA ILE A 289 -1.53 1.20 13.38
C ILE A 289 -0.10 1.14 12.88
N THR A 290 0.85 0.78 13.75
CA THR A 290 2.28 0.72 13.39
C THR A 290 2.53 -0.34 12.32
N ALA A 291 1.89 -1.51 12.44
CA ALA A 291 2.00 -2.58 11.46
C ALA A 291 1.42 -2.18 10.10
N ILE A 292 0.19 -1.65 10.07
CA ILE A 292 -0.47 -1.18 8.84
C ILE A 292 0.37 -0.11 8.14
N ARG A 293 0.89 0.86 8.89
CA ARG A 293 1.74 1.93 8.33
C ARG A 293 3.00 1.36 7.65
N THR A 294 3.64 0.38 8.30
CA THR A 294 4.87 -0.23 7.80
C THR A 294 4.61 -1.05 6.54
N GLU A 295 3.59 -1.91 6.58
CA GLU A 295 3.30 -2.83 5.48
C GLU A 295 2.79 -2.10 4.22
N TRP A 296 1.97 -1.06 4.39
CA TRP A 296 1.51 -0.26 3.25
C TRP A 296 2.65 0.47 2.53
N GLU A 297 3.64 0.94 3.29
CA GLU A 297 4.87 1.51 2.76
C GLU A 297 5.66 0.47 1.95
N GLU A 298 5.79 -0.76 2.48
CA GLU A 298 6.43 -1.89 1.80
C GLU A 298 5.72 -2.27 0.50
N ILE A 299 4.39 -2.36 0.51
CA ILE A 299 3.60 -2.63 -0.72
C ILE A 299 3.95 -1.61 -1.80
N SER A 300 4.03 -0.32 -1.45
CA SER A 300 4.39 0.74 -2.40
C SER A 300 5.83 0.58 -2.92
N ALA A 301 6.79 0.31 -2.04
CA ALA A 301 8.20 0.16 -2.41
C ALA A 301 8.43 -1.07 -3.30
N TYR A 302 7.88 -2.22 -2.93
CA TYR A 302 7.98 -3.46 -3.70
C TYR A 302 7.27 -3.36 -5.05
N GLN A 303 6.14 -2.65 -5.11
CA GLN A 303 5.49 -2.40 -6.39
C GLN A 303 6.32 -1.48 -7.30
N ALA A 304 6.99 -0.47 -6.75
CA ALA A 304 7.95 0.33 -7.52
C ALA A 304 9.08 -0.54 -8.07
N MET A 305 9.68 -1.40 -7.23
CA MET A 305 10.74 -2.34 -7.63
C MET A 305 10.29 -3.29 -8.75
N SER A 306 9.10 -3.88 -8.61
CA SER A 306 8.51 -4.77 -9.62
C SER A 306 8.34 -4.09 -10.98
N TYR A 307 7.95 -2.82 -10.99
CA TYR A 307 7.83 -2.06 -12.24
C TYR A 307 9.19 -1.63 -12.81
N LEU A 308 10.18 -1.33 -11.98
CA LEU A 308 11.55 -1.08 -12.43
C LEU A 308 12.18 -2.34 -13.05
N ASP A 309 11.89 -3.52 -12.51
CA ASP A 309 12.29 -4.81 -13.11
C ASP A 309 11.64 -5.01 -14.49
N GLN A 310 10.33 -4.71 -14.60
CA GLN A 310 9.65 -4.74 -15.89
C GLN A 310 10.23 -3.70 -16.86
N ALA A 311 10.63 -2.51 -16.40
CA ALA A 311 11.26 -1.50 -17.24
C ALA A 311 12.57 -2.04 -17.83
N VAL A 312 13.43 -2.65 -17.00
CA VAL A 312 14.66 -3.30 -17.49
C VAL A 312 14.35 -4.39 -18.51
N ALA A 313 13.34 -5.23 -18.27
CA ALA A 313 12.99 -6.33 -19.18
C ALA A 313 12.48 -5.87 -20.56
N ASN A 314 11.86 -4.68 -20.64
CA ASN A 314 11.33 -4.12 -21.88
C ASN A 314 12.26 -3.11 -22.55
N PHE A 315 13.40 -2.79 -21.92
CA PHE A 315 14.33 -1.79 -22.43
C PHE A 315 14.89 -2.18 -23.80
N GLY A 316 14.74 -1.30 -24.80
CA GLY A 316 15.21 -1.51 -26.17
C GLY A 316 14.43 -2.55 -26.98
N THR A 317 13.40 -3.17 -26.41
CA THR A 317 12.57 -4.20 -27.07
C THR A 317 11.14 -3.74 -27.26
N ASP A 318 10.56 -3.04 -26.28
CA ASP A 318 9.19 -2.53 -26.31
C ASP A 318 9.14 -1.16 -25.60
N ASN A 319 9.27 -0.08 -26.38
CA ASN A 319 9.22 1.28 -25.84
C ASN A 319 7.86 1.61 -25.19
N ALA A 320 6.76 1.05 -25.72
CA ALA A 320 5.43 1.30 -25.17
C ALA A 320 5.33 0.72 -23.76
N LYS A 321 5.74 -0.55 -23.59
CA LYS A 321 5.71 -1.19 -22.28
C LYS A 321 6.76 -0.62 -21.33
N PHE A 322 7.95 -0.29 -21.83
CA PHE A 322 9.03 0.34 -21.08
C PHE A 322 8.59 1.65 -20.41
N LEU A 323 8.08 2.61 -21.20
CA LEU A 323 7.67 3.92 -20.70
C LEU A 323 6.46 3.83 -19.77
N HIS A 324 5.50 2.95 -20.10
CA HIS A 324 4.34 2.68 -19.27
C HIS A 324 4.74 2.22 -17.86
N VAL A 325 5.51 1.14 -17.74
CA VAL A 325 5.90 0.61 -16.42
C VAL A 325 6.87 1.54 -15.69
N LEU A 326 7.68 2.33 -16.40
CA LEU A 326 8.53 3.33 -15.77
C LEU A 326 7.71 4.49 -15.16
N SER A 327 6.62 4.90 -15.80
CA SER A 327 5.65 5.86 -15.26
C SER A 327 4.93 5.30 -14.03
N GLU A 328 4.59 4.02 -14.05
CA GLU A 328 4.04 3.33 -12.88
C GLU A 328 5.05 3.27 -11.72
N ALA A 329 6.31 2.92 -12.01
CA ALA A 329 7.39 2.89 -11.02
C ALA A 329 7.63 4.26 -10.36
N TYR A 330 7.67 5.32 -11.17
CA TYR A 330 7.81 6.70 -10.68
C TYR A 330 6.72 7.04 -9.67
N ALA A 331 5.46 6.73 -9.98
CA ALA A 331 4.34 7.06 -9.11
C ALA A 331 4.36 6.28 -7.79
N PHE A 332 4.73 4.98 -7.81
CA PHE A 332 4.87 4.20 -6.58
C PHE A 332 6.09 4.61 -5.74
N ALA A 333 7.20 5.02 -6.37
CA ALA A 333 8.33 5.61 -5.67
C ALA A 333 7.98 6.97 -5.06
N TRP A 334 7.16 7.78 -5.75
CA TRP A 334 6.65 9.04 -5.23
C TRP A 334 5.84 8.83 -3.94
N ASN A 335 4.98 7.80 -3.91
CA ASN A 335 4.09 7.51 -2.79
C ASN A 335 4.81 7.28 -1.45
N LEU A 336 6.08 6.87 -1.47
CA LEU A 336 6.90 6.69 -0.26
C LEU A 336 7.04 7.99 0.57
N ARG A 337 6.87 9.17 -0.05
CA ARG A 337 6.89 10.44 0.69
C ARG A 337 5.75 10.60 1.68
N TYR A 338 4.64 9.89 1.45
CA TYR A 338 3.44 9.97 2.29
C TYR A 338 3.50 8.99 3.47
N ALA A 339 4.56 8.19 3.59
CA ALA A 339 4.80 7.37 4.78
C ALA A 339 4.90 8.26 6.05
N PRO A 340 4.22 7.92 7.16
CA PRO A 340 4.26 8.72 8.38
C PRO A 340 5.66 8.85 8.98
N THR A 341 5.90 9.89 9.77
CA THR A 341 7.24 10.14 10.35
C THR A 341 7.65 9.03 11.33
N GLU A 342 6.67 8.38 11.94
CA GLU A 342 6.80 7.33 12.94
C GLU A 342 7.36 6.03 12.36
N THR A 343 7.08 5.74 11.09
CA THR A 343 7.44 4.46 10.45
C THR A 343 8.31 4.61 9.20
N ARG A 344 8.36 5.80 8.59
CA ARG A 344 9.06 6.00 7.31
C ARG A 344 10.49 5.51 7.34
N ARG A 345 10.87 4.74 6.32
CA ARG A 345 12.24 4.25 6.12
C ARG A 345 13.11 5.23 5.34
N MET A 346 12.46 6.14 4.61
CA MET A 346 13.12 7.24 3.89
C MET A 346 12.78 8.58 4.52
N SER A 347 13.82 9.35 4.87
CA SER A 347 13.67 10.77 5.19
C SER A 347 13.20 11.56 3.95
N VAL A 348 12.67 12.76 4.16
CA VAL A 348 12.28 13.67 3.06
C VAL A 348 13.43 13.94 2.10
N ALA A 349 14.66 14.09 2.62
CA ALA A 349 15.84 14.32 1.81
C ALA A 349 16.23 13.07 0.99
N GLU A 350 16.15 11.88 1.56
CA GLU A 350 16.42 10.62 0.84
C GLU A 350 15.36 10.35 -0.23
N HIS A 351 14.09 10.63 0.05
CA HIS A 351 13.02 10.54 -0.94
C HIS A 351 13.25 11.54 -2.09
N THR A 352 13.60 12.79 -1.78
CA THR A 352 13.94 13.79 -2.80
C THR A 352 15.12 13.32 -3.67
N ALA A 353 16.15 12.73 -3.05
CA ALA A 353 17.30 12.17 -3.75
C ALA A 353 16.95 10.93 -4.60
N LEU A 354 16.00 10.09 -4.16
CA LEU A 354 15.45 9.00 -4.95
C LEU A 354 14.74 9.53 -6.20
N MET A 355 13.83 10.50 -6.02
CA MET A 355 13.06 11.03 -7.15
C MET A 355 13.95 11.76 -8.16
N ALA A 356 15.04 12.40 -7.71
CA ALA A 356 16.02 13.04 -8.58
C ALA A 356 16.82 12.06 -9.46
N GLN A 357 16.75 10.74 -9.21
CA GLN A 357 17.37 9.73 -10.07
C GLN A 357 16.50 9.37 -11.29
N PHE A 358 15.21 9.70 -11.27
CA PHE A 358 14.38 9.62 -12.47
C PHE A 358 14.70 10.83 -13.35
N ASN A 359 15.12 10.59 -14.59
CA ASN A 359 15.32 11.67 -15.54
C ASN A 359 14.00 12.38 -15.82
N THR A 360 14.03 13.69 -16.06
CA THR A 360 12.84 14.45 -16.48
C THR A 360 12.30 14.00 -17.84
N ASN A 361 13.15 13.34 -18.65
CA ASN A 361 12.79 12.73 -19.92
C ASN A 361 13.04 11.22 -19.86
N PHE A 362 11.97 10.42 -19.86
CA PHE A 362 12.03 8.97 -19.73
C PHE A 362 12.58 8.28 -20.98
N TRP A 363 12.56 8.93 -22.14
CA TRP A 363 13.26 8.43 -23.33
C TRP A 363 14.77 8.34 -23.13
N SER A 364 15.32 9.15 -22.23
CA SER A 364 16.75 9.18 -21.92
C SER A 364 17.17 8.22 -20.80
N MET A 365 16.22 7.55 -20.15
CA MET A 365 16.51 6.63 -19.05
C MET A 365 17.26 5.41 -19.54
N THR A 366 18.31 4.99 -18.83
CA THR A 366 19.08 3.80 -19.16
C THR A 366 18.84 2.68 -18.15
N VAL A 367 19.22 1.44 -18.50
CA VAL A 367 19.24 0.31 -17.55
C VAL A 367 20.14 0.60 -16.34
N SER A 368 21.21 1.39 -16.51
CA SER A 368 22.07 1.80 -15.40
C SER A 368 21.34 2.70 -14.42
N ASP A 369 20.59 3.69 -14.93
CA ASP A 369 19.80 4.61 -14.09
C ASP A 369 18.72 3.86 -13.33
N ILE A 370 18.01 2.96 -14.00
CA ILE A 370 16.95 2.14 -13.40
C ILE A 370 17.52 1.23 -12.31
N ASN A 371 18.68 0.62 -12.52
CA ASN A 371 19.32 -0.18 -11.47
C ASN A 371 19.84 0.66 -10.29
N ALA A 372 20.21 1.92 -10.49
CA ALA A 372 20.57 2.83 -9.40
C ALA A 372 19.35 3.20 -8.54
N ILE A 373 18.19 3.48 -9.17
CA ILE A 373 16.91 3.70 -8.49
C ILE A 373 16.55 2.46 -7.64
N LYS A 374 16.62 1.27 -8.25
CA LYS A 374 16.37 0.00 -7.55
C LYS A 374 17.28 -0.18 -6.34
N ALA A 375 18.57 0.07 -6.49
CA ALA A 375 19.53 -0.03 -5.38
C ALA A 375 19.21 0.95 -4.24
N THR A 376 18.72 2.15 -4.56
CA THR A 376 18.31 3.14 -3.56
C THR A 376 17.08 2.69 -2.78
N ILE A 377 16.07 2.13 -3.45
CA ILE A 377 14.87 1.59 -2.79
C ILE A 377 15.25 0.37 -1.94
N ASN A 378 16.01 -0.58 -2.50
CA ASN A 378 16.44 -1.81 -1.82
C ASN A 378 17.37 -1.56 -0.62
N ALA A 379 17.98 -0.38 -0.51
CA ALA A 379 18.77 -0.02 0.67
C ALA A 379 17.89 0.30 1.89
N LYS A 380 16.57 0.45 1.69
CA LYS A 380 15.60 0.93 2.67
C LYS A 380 14.47 -0.07 2.95
N TYR A 381 14.11 -0.86 1.95
CA TYR A 381 13.09 -1.92 1.99
C TYR A 381 13.74 -3.21 1.49
#